data_AF-A0A543AZY0-F1
#
_entry.id   AF-A0A543AZY0-F1
#
_cell.length_a   1.000
_cell.length_b   1.000
_cell.length_c   1.000
_cell.angle_alpha   90.00
_cell.angle_beta   90.00
_cell.angle_gamma   90.00
#
_symmetry.space_group_name_H-M   'P 1'
#
loop_
_entity.id
_entity.type
_entity.pdbx_description
1 polymer ?
#
loop_
_entity_poly.entity_id
_entity_poly.type
_entity_poly.pdbx_seq_one_letter_code
_entity_poly.pdbx_strand_id
1 'polypeptide(L)'
;MEVDLEEILRASQTFSDLGATYASAVGTVSGVSSISGGFETGEVSGAWSSMVNTLWGYLADSQDNLYDSSGAMINYINAMCAKDSSLATDLLDEVKDYNEQLENTRDENGGEDEDDGIPDPLPEPDPDNPDGVLPPPDHDPAERPGG
;
A
#
# COMPACT_ATOMS: atom_id res chain seq x y z
N MET A 1 22.76 -29.49 -3.08
CA MET A 1 22.11 -28.67 -2.04
C MET A 1 20.64 -29.02 -2.17
N GLU A 2 20.11 -29.76 -1.20
CA GLU A 2 18.69 -30.12 -1.16
C GLU A 2 17.95 -28.87 -0.70
N VAL A 3 16.93 -28.47 -1.45
CA VAL A 3 16.13 -27.28 -1.12
C VAL A 3 15.05 -27.75 -0.17
N ASP A 4 14.99 -27.17 1.03
CA ASP A 4 13.95 -27.45 2.02
C ASP A 4 12.68 -26.68 1.64
N LEU A 5 11.79 -27.34 0.88
CA LEU A 5 10.54 -26.73 0.43
C LEU A 5 9.54 -26.50 1.58
N GLU A 6 9.64 -27.28 2.68
CA GLU A 6 8.82 -27.05 3.87
C GLU A 6 9.22 -25.76 4.57
N GLU A 7 10.52 -25.47 4.66
CA GLU A 7 11.01 -24.21 5.23
C GLU A 7 10.57 -23.01 4.40
N ILE A 8 10.58 -23.13 3.07
CA ILE A 8 10.08 -22.08 2.16
C ILE A 8 8.57 -21.88 2.32
N LEU A 9 7.79 -22.95 2.50
CA LEU A 9 6.36 -22.85 2.75
C LEU A 9 6.07 -22.12 4.07
N ARG A 10 6.80 -22.45 5.14
CA ARG A 10 6.67 -21.74 6.43
C ARG A 10 7.07 -20.27 6.34
N ALA A 11 8.09 -19.95 5.56
CA ALA A 11 8.47 -18.56 5.29
C ALA A 11 7.35 -17.81 4.54
N SER A 12 6.74 -18.44 3.54
CA SER A 12 5.59 -17.91 2.80
C SER A 12 4.39 -17.63 3.71
N GLN A 13 4.05 -18.56 4.61
CA GLN A 13 3.02 -18.38 5.64
C GLN A 13 3.32 -17.20 6.56
N THR A 14 4.56 -17.12 7.06
CA THR A 14 5.00 -16.00 7.93
C THR A 14 4.84 -14.64 7.25
N PHE A 15 5.11 -14.56 5.94
CA PHE A 15 4.99 -13.32 5.18
C PHE A 15 3.52 -12.91 5.00
N SER A 16 2.64 -13.86 4.74
CA SER A 16 1.19 -13.60 4.67
C SER A 16 0.61 -13.15 6.01
N ASP A 17 0.98 -13.82 7.11
CA ASP A 17 0.56 -13.44 8.47
C ASP A 17 1.04 -12.02 8.82
N LEU A 18 2.26 -11.67 8.39
CA LEU A 18 2.76 -10.31 8.53
C LEU A 18 1.94 -9.34 7.66
N GLY A 19 1.64 -9.68 6.41
CA GLY A 19 0.75 -8.90 5.54
C GLY A 19 -0.60 -8.60 6.18
N ALA A 20 -1.24 -9.61 6.80
CA ALA A 20 -2.50 -9.44 7.53
C ALA A 20 -2.36 -8.50 8.74
N THR A 21 -1.21 -8.50 9.40
CA THR A 21 -0.91 -7.54 10.48
C THR A 21 -0.84 -6.10 9.95
N TYR A 22 -0.23 -5.91 8.77
CA TYR A 22 -0.21 -4.60 8.10
C TYR A 22 -1.63 -4.17 7.68
N ALA A 23 -2.46 -5.07 7.16
CA ALA A 23 -3.87 -4.79 6.86
C ALA A 23 -4.65 -4.29 8.08
N SER A 24 -4.46 -4.92 9.24
CA SER A 24 -5.05 -4.46 10.50
C SER A 24 -4.51 -3.07 10.91
N ALA A 25 -3.24 -2.77 10.64
CA ALA A 25 -2.65 -1.47 10.91
C ALA A 25 -3.22 -0.39 9.98
N VAL A 26 -3.42 -0.70 8.69
CA VAL A 26 -4.10 0.16 7.71
C VAL A 26 -5.48 0.57 8.23
N GLY A 27 -6.31 -0.40 8.64
CA GLY A 27 -7.63 -0.12 9.22
C GLY A 27 -7.58 0.74 10.48
N THR A 28 -6.55 0.56 11.31
CA THR A 28 -6.31 1.40 12.50
C THR A 28 -5.98 2.85 12.12
N VAL A 29 -5.10 3.05 11.12
CA VAL A 29 -4.73 4.39 10.62
C VAL A 29 -5.91 5.08 9.95
N SER A 30 -6.74 4.35 9.20
CA SER A 30 -8.01 4.87 8.68
C SER A 30 -8.92 5.35 9.82
N GLY A 31 -8.95 4.66 10.95
CA GLY A 31 -9.64 5.11 12.17
C GLY A 31 -9.06 6.42 12.75
N VAL A 32 -7.74 6.59 12.73
CA VAL A 32 -7.04 7.81 13.19
C VAL A 32 -7.35 9.03 12.32
N SER A 33 -7.63 8.84 11.02
CA SER A 33 -8.08 9.93 10.13
C SER A 33 -9.29 10.70 10.68
N SER A 34 -10.15 10.02 11.45
CA SER A 34 -11.35 10.60 12.05
C SER A 34 -11.09 11.52 13.26
N ILE A 35 -9.85 11.57 13.77
CA ILE A 35 -9.43 12.41 14.91
C ILE A 35 -9.24 13.89 14.49
N SER A 36 -9.62 14.26 13.27
CA SER A 36 -9.55 15.63 12.72
C SER A 36 -10.30 16.69 13.53
N GLY A 37 -11.23 16.30 14.42
CA GLY A 37 -12.00 17.22 15.27
C GLY A 37 -11.18 18.09 16.23
N GLY A 38 -9.89 17.78 16.47
CA GLY A 38 -8.98 18.64 17.25
C GLY A 38 -8.19 19.66 16.42
N PHE A 39 -8.19 19.52 15.09
CA PHE A 39 -7.46 20.36 14.16
C PHE A 39 -8.47 21.26 13.43
N GLU A 40 -9.09 22.16 14.19
CA GLU A 40 -10.12 23.07 13.70
C GLU A 40 -9.52 24.12 12.74
N THR A 41 -9.49 23.76 11.45
CA THR A 41 -9.28 24.62 10.27
C THR A 41 -7.86 25.16 10.01
N GLY A 42 -7.52 25.26 8.72
CA GLY A 42 -6.26 25.82 8.22
C GLY A 42 -5.21 24.77 7.85
N GLU A 43 -3.98 25.24 7.60
CA GLU A 43 -2.83 24.43 7.13
C GLU A 43 -2.54 23.21 8.02
N VAL A 44 -2.81 23.30 9.32
CA VAL A 44 -2.58 22.21 10.28
C VAL A 44 -3.50 21.01 10.00
N SER A 45 -4.75 21.25 9.59
CA SER A 45 -5.68 20.17 9.21
C SER A 45 -5.27 19.47 7.91
N GLY A 46 -4.70 20.23 6.97
CA GLY A 46 -4.14 19.70 5.72
C GLY A 46 -2.87 18.89 5.97
N ALA A 47 -1.95 19.40 6.79
CA ALA A 47 -0.74 18.70 7.17
C ALA A 47 -1.03 17.39 7.93
N TRP A 48 -2.02 17.40 8.84
CA TRP A 48 -2.50 16.20 9.51
C TRP A 48 -3.03 15.16 8.53
N SER A 49 -3.93 15.56 7.63
CA SER A 49 -4.51 14.66 6.63
C SER A 49 -3.44 14.07 5.71
N SER A 50 -2.48 14.90 5.28
CA SER A 50 -1.35 14.46 4.46
C SER A 50 -0.51 13.40 5.19
N MET A 51 -0.14 13.65 6.45
CA MET A 51 0.64 12.69 7.25
C MET A 51 -0.10 11.35 7.43
N VAL A 52 -1.40 11.39 7.74
CA VAL A 52 -2.21 10.17 7.90
C VAL A 52 -2.28 9.39 6.57
N ASN A 53 -2.48 10.07 5.45
CA ASN A 53 -2.51 9.44 4.13
C ASN A 53 -1.14 8.83 3.75
N THR A 54 -0.04 9.52 4.03
CA THR A 54 1.31 8.97 3.82
C THR A 54 1.53 7.69 4.63
N LEU A 55 1.13 7.69 5.90
CA LEU A 55 1.24 6.50 6.76
C LEU A 55 0.36 5.35 6.27
N TRP A 56 -0.87 5.65 5.83
CA TRP A 56 -1.77 4.67 5.24
C TRP A 56 -1.14 4.03 4.01
N GLY A 57 -0.62 4.83 3.07
CA GLY A 57 0.00 4.34 1.83
C GLY A 57 1.19 3.43 2.10
N TYR A 58 2.10 3.81 3.00
CA TYR A 58 3.24 2.95 3.34
C TYR A 58 2.85 1.60 3.94
N LEU A 59 1.77 1.56 4.72
CA LEU A 59 1.29 0.33 5.32
C LEU A 59 0.60 -0.57 4.28
N ALA A 60 -0.20 0.02 3.39
CA ALA A 60 -0.82 -0.68 2.27
C ALA A 60 0.24 -1.27 1.31
N ASP A 61 1.21 -0.46 0.89
CA ASP A 61 2.33 -0.92 0.05
C ASP A 61 3.11 -2.06 0.72
N SER A 62 3.32 -1.97 2.04
CA SER A 62 4.03 -3.01 2.78
C SER A 62 3.23 -4.32 2.85
N GLN A 63 1.91 -4.23 3.02
CA GLN A 63 0.99 -5.37 2.99
C GLN A 63 1.07 -6.08 1.63
N ASP A 64 0.97 -5.34 0.52
CA ASP A 64 0.97 -5.92 -0.83
C ASP A 64 2.30 -6.59 -1.16
N ASN A 65 3.41 -5.93 -0.85
CA ASN A 65 4.74 -6.50 -1.04
C ASN A 65 4.94 -7.83 -0.30
N LEU A 66 4.32 -7.98 0.88
CA LEU A 66 4.39 -9.21 1.67
C LEU A 66 3.54 -10.32 1.05
N TYR A 67 2.33 -10.02 0.58
CA TYR A 67 1.49 -10.99 -0.13
C TYR A 67 2.11 -11.43 -1.46
N ASP A 68 2.65 -10.50 -2.25
CA ASP A 68 3.35 -10.81 -3.50
C ASP A 68 4.59 -11.68 -3.25
N SER A 69 5.35 -11.38 -2.19
CA SER A 69 6.49 -12.20 -1.77
C SER A 69 6.06 -13.62 -1.32
N SER A 70 4.94 -13.71 -0.60
CA SER A 70 4.32 -14.99 -0.19
C SER A 70 3.94 -15.83 -1.42
N GLY A 71 3.24 -15.23 -2.39
CA GLY A 71 2.85 -15.86 -3.65
C GLY A 71 4.04 -16.25 -4.52
N ALA A 72 5.10 -15.44 -4.58
CA ALA A 72 6.33 -15.79 -5.28
C ALA A 72 7.00 -17.05 -4.70
N MET A 73 6.99 -17.21 -3.37
CA MET A 73 7.49 -18.43 -2.70
C MET A 73 6.62 -19.65 -3.00
N ILE A 74 5.29 -19.52 -3.02
CA ILE A 74 4.38 -20.59 -3.44
C ILE A 74 4.68 -21.02 -4.88
N ASN A 75 4.82 -20.05 -5.79
CA ASN A 75 5.13 -20.32 -7.20
C ASN A 75 6.48 -21.03 -7.36
N TYR A 76 7.46 -20.70 -6.52
CA TYR A 76 8.73 -21.40 -6.48
C TYR A 76 8.57 -22.87 -6.06
N ILE A 77 7.79 -23.15 -5.00
CA ILE A 77 7.53 -24.53 -4.53
C ILE A 77 6.82 -25.33 -5.63
N ASN A 78 5.76 -24.76 -6.24
CA ASN A 78 5.05 -25.39 -7.35
C ASN A 78 5.99 -25.74 -8.52
N ALA A 79 6.89 -24.83 -8.88
CA ALA A 79 7.87 -25.06 -9.94
C ALA A 79 8.90 -26.14 -9.59
N MET A 80 9.29 -26.25 -8.32
CA MET A 80 10.22 -27.28 -7.84
C MET A 80 9.58 -28.66 -7.81
N CYS A 81 8.37 -28.80 -7.27
CA CYS A 81 7.62 -30.05 -7.27
C CYS A 81 7.27 -30.53 -8.69
N ALA A 82 7.02 -29.62 -9.63
CA ALA A 82 6.80 -29.98 -11.03
C ALA A 82 8.07 -30.50 -11.74
N LYS A 83 9.25 -30.05 -11.31
CA LYS A 83 10.54 -30.49 -11.86
C LYS A 83 11.03 -31.81 -11.27
N ASP A 84 10.64 -32.11 -10.04
CA ASP A 84 11.02 -33.32 -9.32
C ASP A 84 9.79 -34.00 -8.75
N SER A 85 9.24 -34.96 -9.51
CA SER A 85 8.03 -35.70 -9.14
C SER A 85 8.18 -36.58 -7.89
N SER A 86 9.38 -36.65 -7.29
CA SER A 86 9.61 -37.32 -6.01
C SER A 86 9.42 -36.40 -4.80
N LEU A 87 9.37 -35.08 -5.01
CA LEU A 87 9.06 -34.08 -3.97
C LEU A 87 7.54 -34.05 -3.71
N ALA A 88 7.17 -34.88 -2.72
CA ALA A 88 5.94 -34.94 -1.94
C ALA A 88 4.67 -34.33 -2.56
N THR A 89 3.80 -35.21 -3.08
CA THR A 89 2.39 -34.93 -3.34
C THR A 89 1.69 -34.27 -2.15
N ASP A 90 2.08 -34.64 -0.92
CA ASP A 90 1.53 -34.09 0.32
C ASP A 90 1.81 -32.58 0.47
N LEU A 91 2.99 -32.11 0.06
CA LEU A 91 3.34 -30.69 0.10
C LEU A 91 2.57 -29.90 -0.97
N LEU A 92 2.34 -30.50 -2.14
CA LEU A 92 1.56 -29.87 -3.20
C LEU A 92 0.09 -29.66 -2.80
N ASP A 93 -0.48 -30.59 -2.02
CA ASP A 93 -1.84 -30.43 -1.50
C ASP A 93 -1.91 -29.32 -0.44
N GLU A 94 -0.91 -29.24 0.46
CA GLU A 94 -0.79 -28.14 1.44
C GLU A 94 -0.60 -26.77 0.76
N VAL A 95 0.24 -26.71 -0.28
CA VAL A 95 0.46 -25.47 -1.06
C VAL A 95 -0.80 -25.00 -1.77
N LYS A 96 -1.62 -25.91 -2.30
CA LYS A 96 -2.89 -25.55 -2.95
C LYS A 96 -3.89 -24.97 -1.95
N ASP A 97 -4.09 -25.65 -0.84
CA ASP A 97 -4.99 -25.18 0.23
C ASP A 97 -4.55 -23.80 0.74
N TYR A 98 -3.25 -23.61 0.91
CA TYR A 98 -2.70 -22.34 1.34
C TYR A 98 -2.81 -21.24 0.27
N ASN A 99 -2.62 -21.55 -1.02
CA ASN A 99 -2.78 -20.56 -2.10
C ASN A 99 -4.23 -20.08 -2.21
N GLU A 100 -5.21 -20.98 -2.05
CA GLU A 100 -6.63 -20.60 -1.99
C GLU A 100 -6.93 -19.68 -0.79
N GLN A 101 -6.33 -19.95 0.37
CA GLN A 101 -6.46 -19.07 1.54
C GLN A 101 -5.81 -17.70 1.33
N LEU A 102 -4.65 -17.66 0.67
CA LEU A 102 -3.94 -16.41 0.38
C LEU A 102 -4.77 -15.49 -0.54
N GLU A 103 -5.35 -16.05 -1.60
CA GLU A 103 -6.23 -15.31 -2.52
C GLU A 103 -7.45 -14.73 -1.79
N ASN A 104 -8.14 -15.54 -0.96
CA ASN A 104 -9.25 -15.06 -0.15
C ASN A 104 -8.84 -13.95 0.84
N THR A 105 -7.67 -14.09 1.46
CA THR A 105 -7.16 -13.11 2.44
C THR A 105 -6.80 -11.79 1.77
N ARG A 106 -6.25 -11.82 0.55
CA ARG A 106 -5.95 -10.62 -0.24
C ARG A 106 -7.23 -9.87 -0.61
N ASP A 107 -8.24 -10.59 -1.09
CA ASP A 107 -9.52 -10.02 -1.49
C ASP A 107 -10.29 -9.42 -0.30
N GLU A 108 -10.25 -10.08 0.87
CA GLU A 108 -10.89 -9.59 2.10
C GLU A 108 -10.18 -8.34 2.70
N ASN A 109 -8.88 -8.15 2.44
CA ASN A 109 -8.07 -7.12 3.08
C ASN A 109 -7.59 -6.00 2.16
N GLY A 110 -7.91 -6.00 0.86
CA GLY A 110 -7.48 -4.92 -0.03
C GLY A 110 -7.73 -5.11 -1.54
N GLY A 111 -8.63 -6.00 -1.97
CA GLY A 111 -8.83 -6.32 -3.39
C GLY A 111 -9.47 -5.24 -4.28
N GLU A 112 -9.41 -3.97 -3.92
CA GLU A 112 -9.76 -2.86 -4.82
C GLU A 112 -8.50 -2.03 -5.04
N ASP A 113 -7.63 -2.55 -5.92
CA ASP A 113 -6.65 -1.78 -6.68
C ASP A 113 -7.41 -0.82 -7.63
N GLU A 114 -8.27 0.05 -7.09
CA GLU A 114 -8.63 1.25 -7.81
C GLU A 114 -7.48 2.25 -7.60
N ASP A 115 -6.92 2.62 -8.75
CA ASP A 115 -6.01 3.72 -8.97
C ASP A 115 -6.74 5.05 -8.66
N ASP A 116 -7.13 5.28 -7.40
CA ASP A 116 -7.93 6.44 -7.00
C ASP A 116 -7.57 6.95 -5.60
N GLY A 117 -6.43 7.62 -5.52
CA GLY A 117 -6.35 8.79 -4.63
C GLY A 117 -5.14 8.89 -3.73
N ILE A 118 -3.94 8.47 -4.16
CA ILE A 118 -2.76 9.21 -3.72
C ILE A 118 -2.80 10.56 -4.47
N PRO A 119 -3.16 11.69 -3.82
CA PRO A 119 -2.96 12.99 -4.45
C PRO A 119 -1.48 13.13 -4.79
N ASP A 120 -1.20 13.61 -6.01
CA ASP A 120 0.17 13.95 -6.42
C ASP A 120 0.89 14.64 -5.26
N PRO A 121 2.14 14.24 -4.94
CA PRO A 121 2.90 14.93 -3.92
C PRO A 121 2.86 16.42 -4.22
N LEU A 122 2.56 17.22 -3.19
CA LEU A 122 2.52 18.68 -3.31
C LEU A 122 3.76 19.14 -4.10
N PRO A 123 3.61 20.10 -5.04
CA PRO A 123 4.75 20.62 -5.78
C PRO A 123 5.83 21.04 -4.77
N GLU A 124 7.07 20.63 -5.04
CA GLU A 124 8.20 20.95 -4.18
C GLU A 124 8.16 22.46 -3.87
N PRO A 125 8.36 22.86 -2.59
CA PRO A 125 8.36 24.26 -2.23
C PRO A 125 9.43 24.98 -3.07
N ASP A 126 8.98 25.96 -3.86
CA ASP A 126 9.88 26.78 -4.66
C ASP A 126 10.89 27.44 -3.72
N PRO A 127 12.19 27.13 -3.82
CA PRO A 127 13.20 27.73 -2.95
C PRO A 127 13.25 29.26 -3.08
N ASP A 128 12.68 29.82 -4.15
CA ASP A 128 12.57 31.26 -4.38
C ASP A 128 11.25 31.88 -3.88
N ASN A 129 10.28 31.08 -3.40
CA ASN A 129 9.02 31.58 -2.79
C ASN A 129 8.52 30.70 -1.61
N PRO A 130 9.20 30.76 -0.44
CA PRO A 130 8.92 29.88 0.70
C PRO A 130 7.57 30.12 1.40
N ASP A 131 6.88 31.23 1.09
CA ASP A 131 5.62 31.64 1.74
C ASP A 131 4.37 31.43 0.87
N GLY A 132 4.51 30.88 -0.36
CA GLY A 132 3.37 30.56 -1.23
C GLY A 132 2.51 31.77 -1.66
N VAL A 133 3.03 32.99 -1.53
CA VAL A 133 2.32 34.20 -1.97
C VAL A 133 2.37 34.25 -3.48
N LEU A 134 1.23 33.97 -4.13
CA LEU A 134 1.08 34.21 -5.56
C LEU A 134 1.36 35.69 -5.85
N PRO A 135 2.16 36.03 -6.88
CA PRO A 135 2.31 37.42 -7.28
C PRO A 135 0.92 37.97 -7.60
N PRO A 136 0.61 39.23 -7.22
CA PRO A 136 -0.67 39.83 -7.59
C PRO A 136 -0.82 39.74 -9.12
N PRO A 137 -2.02 39.42 -9.63
CA PRO A 137 -2.23 39.26 -11.05
C PRO A 137 -1.80 40.52 -11.78
N ASP A 138 -1.04 40.35 -12.87
CA ASP A 138 -0.65 41.44 -13.75
C ASP A 138 -1.93 42.14 -14.24
N HIS A 139 -2.17 43.33 -13.71
CA HIS A 139 -3.18 44.23 -14.25
C HIS A 139 -2.68 44.70 -15.62
N ASP A 140 -3.14 44.02 -16.68
CA ASP A 140 -3.11 44.57 -18.03
C ASP A 140 -3.97 45.84 -18.04
N PRO A 141 -3.42 47.05 -18.28
CA PRO A 141 -4.20 48.29 -18.25
C PRO A 141 -5.17 48.44 -19.43
N ALA A 142 -5.31 47.45 -20.31
CA ALA A 142 -6.02 47.60 -21.57
C ALA A 142 -7.55 47.42 -21.53
N GLU A 143 -8.16 46.91 -20.46
CA GLU A 143 -9.62 46.72 -20.41
C GLU A 143 -10.34 47.66 -19.44
N ARG A 144 -10.52 48.92 -19.87
CA ARG A 144 -11.64 49.75 -19.41
C ARG A 144 -12.75 49.70 -20.46
N PRO A 145 -13.94 49.13 -20.19
CA PRO A 145 -15.11 49.49 -20.96
C PRO A 145 -15.55 50.90 -20.51
N GLY A 146 -15.77 51.78 -21.49
CA GLY A 146 -16.29 53.12 -21.24
C GLY A 146 -17.70 53.09 -20.64
N GLY A 147 -17.91 53.98 -19.67
CA GLY A 147 -19.19 54.25 -19.00
C GLY A 147 -18.99 55.23 -17.86
#